data_AF-A0A7T6Z1R1-F1
#
_entry.id   AF-A0A7T6Z1R1-F1
#
_cell.length_a   1.000
_cell.length_b   1.000
_cell.length_c   1.000
_cell.angle_alpha   90.00
_cell.angle_beta   90.00
_cell.angle_gamma   90.00
#
_symmetry.space_group_name_H-M   'P 1'
#
loop_
_entity.id
_entity.type
_entity.pdbx_description
1 polymer ?
#
loop_
_entity_poly.entity_id
_entity_poly.type
_entity_poly.pdbx_seq_one_letter_code
_entity_poly.pdbx_strand_id
1 'polypeptide(L)' 'MEGCREEHEQRVLEWIGDHFHLDHIEVREYSLFPCGKWVTDQNGETMIVFWDMLDDRISYVVEN' A
#
# COMPACT_ATOMS: atom_id res chain seq x y z
N MET A 1 -18.63 4.57 -1.42
CA MET A 1 -17.39 3.77 -1.52
C MET A 1 -17.37 2.87 -0.30
N GLU A 2 -17.38 1.56 -0.50
CA GLU A 2 -17.08 0.65 0.61
C GLU A 2 -15.65 0.93 1.07
N GLY A 3 -15.45 1.00 2.40
CA GLY A 3 -14.15 1.23 3.00
C GLY A 3 -13.22 0.02 2.82
N CYS A 4 -12.01 0.12 3.39
CA CYS A 4 -11.09 -0.99 3.41
C CYS A 4 -11.71 -2.22 4.11
N ARG A 5 -11.58 -3.40 3.49
CA ARG A 5 -11.93 -4.70 4.09
C ARG A 5 -10.65 -5.36 4.61
N GLU A 6 -10.75 -6.06 5.73
CA GLU A 6 -9.62 -6.75 6.37
C GLU A 6 -8.87 -7.70 5.42
N GLU A 7 -9.62 -8.45 4.60
CA GLU A 7 -9.05 -9.36 3.59
C GLU A 7 -8.21 -8.63 2.52
N HIS A 8 -8.61 -7.42 2.13
CA HIS A 8 -7.89 -6.61 1.15
C HIS A 8 -6.69 -5.93 1.78
N GLU A 9 -6.83 -5.47 3.03
CA GLU A 9 -5.73 -4.90 3.81
C GLU A 9 -4.61 -5.91 4.00
N GLN A 10 -4.95 -7.14 4.35
CA GLN A 10 -3.99 -8.22 4.50
C GLN A 10 -3.24 -8.47 3.20
N ARG A 11 -3.93 -8.52 2.05
CA ARG A 11 -3.30 -8.68 0.73
C ARG A 11 -2.34 -7.54 0.40
N VAL A 12 -2.70 -6.30 0.72
CA VAL A 12 -1.81 -5.14 0.53
C VAL A 12 -0.55 -5.27 1.40
N LEU A 13 -0.70 -5.63 2.67
CA LEU A 13 0.42 -5.83 3.59
C LEU A 13 1.33 -7.00 3.17
N GLU A 14 0.76 -8.11 2.73
CA GLU A 14 1.49 -9.28 2.20
C GLU A 14 2.30 -8.87 0.97
N TRP A 15 1.70 -8.14 0.03
CA TRP A 15 2.40 -7.66 -1.16
C TRP A 15 3.56 -6.73 -0.80
N ILE A 16 3.38 -5.83 0.17
CA ILE A 16 4.48 -4.99 0.67
C ILE A 16 5.60 -5.88 1.27
N GLY A 17 5.25 -6.89 2.07
CA GLY A 17 6.20 -7.83 2.64
C GLY A 17 6.99 -8.65 1.60
N ASP A 18 6.38 -8.96 0.47
CA ASP A 18 7.01 -9.72 -0.61
C ASP A 18 7.91 -8.86 -1.51
N HIS A 19 7.67 -7.54 -1.58
CA HIS A 19 8.35 -6.64 -2.52
C HIS A 19 9.39 -5.72 -1.87
N PHE A 20 9.34 -5.55 -0.55
CA PHE A 20 10.25 -4.67 0.19
C PHE A 20 10.99 -5.39 1.31
N HIS A 21 12.22 -4.96 1.56
CA HIS A 21 12.88 -5.24 2.83
C HIS A 21 12.26 -4.33 3.89
N LEU A 22 11.41 -4.91 4.75
CA LEU A 22 10.63 -4.16 5.74
C LEU A 22 11.49 -3.31 6.69
N ASP A 23 12.74 -3.72 6.94
CA ASP A 23 13.69 -2.95 7.78
C ASP A 23 14.18 -1.65 7.12
N HIS A 24 13.96 -1.47 5.82
CA HIS A 24 14.44 -0.32 5.03
C HIS A 24 13.31 0.59 4.54
N ILE A 25 12.07 0.36 4.99
CA ILE A 25 10.91 1.16 4.62
C ILE A 25 10.12 1.58 5.86
N GLU A 26 9.48 2.73 5.78
CA GLU A 26 8.41 3.13 6.69
C GLU A 26 7.05 2.92 6.00
N VAL A 27 6.09 2.33 6.71
CA VAL A 27 4.73 2.12 6.22
C VAL A 27 3.76 2.89 7.11
N ARG A 28 2.94 3.75 6.50
CA ARG A 28 1.90 4.54 7.19
C ARG A 28 0.54 4.31 6.54
N GLU A 29 -0.53 4.48 7.32
CA GLU A 29 -1.89 4.46 6.77
C GLU A 29 -2.13 5.61 5.79
N TYR A 30 -2.84 5.32 4.69
CA TYR A 30 -3.25 6.31 3.70
C TYR A 30 -4.70 6.11 3.27
N SER A 31 -5.60 6.82 3.94
CA SER A 31 -7.05 6.60 3.86
C SER A 31 -7.73 7.13 2.60
N LEU A 32 -7.03 7.84 1.70
CA LEU A 32 -7.61 8.31 0.44
C LEU A 32 -7.80 7.19 -0.58
N PHE A 33 -7.03 6.10 -0.49
CA PHE A 33 -7.25 4.89 -1.26
C PHE A 33 -7.74 3.75 -0.35
N PRO A 34 -8.63 2.85 -0.83
CA PRO A 34 -9.04 1.67 -0.07
C PRO A 34 -7.83 0.82 0.32
N CYS A 35 -7.66 0.61 1.63
CA CYS A 35 -6.52 -0.12 2.20
C CYS A 35 -5.16 0.49 1.83
N GLY A 36 -5.11 1.80 1.57
CA GLY A 36 -3.91 2.48 1.15
C GLY A 36 -2.83 2.50 2.24
N LYS A 37 -1.61 2.17 1.85
CA LYS A 37 -0.40 2.31 2.65
C LYS A 37 0.56 3.24 1.93
N TRP A 38 1.00 4.28 2.63
CA TRP A 38 2.08 5.16 2.20
C TRP A 38 3.40 4.51 2.61
N VAL A 39 4.17 4.07 1.63
CA VAL A 39 5.47 3.42 1.80
C VAL A 39 6.56 4.42 1.45
N THR A 40 7.54 4.61 2.33
CA THR A 40 8.68 5.51 2.12
C THR A 40 9.97 4.73 2.34
N ASP A 41 10.90 4.79 1.39
CA ASP A 41 12.19 4.14 1.50
C ASP A 41 13.22 5.00 2.27
N GLN A 42 14.39 4.42 2.52
CA GLN A 42 15.51 5.11 3.19
C GLN A 42 16.07 6.33 2.43
N ASN A 43 15.82 6.45 1.12
CA ASN A 43 16.22 7.58 0.30
C ASN A 43 15.17 8.69 0.28
N GLY A 44 14.00 8.45 0.88
CA GLY A 44 12.86 9.36 0.91
C GLY A 44 11.95 9.23 -0.31
N GLU A 45 12.15 8.23 -1.18
CA GLU A 45 11.26 7.94 -2.30
C GLU A 45 9.95 7.33 -1.76
N THR A 46 8.83 7.71 -2.35
CA THR A 46 7.51 7.35 -1.82
C THR A 46 6.62 6.67 -2.84
N MET A 47 5.81 5.72 -2.35
CA MET A 47 4.76 5.11 -3.14
C MET A 47 3.53 4.81 -2.28
N ILE A 48 2.37 4.81 -2.91
CA ILE A 48 1.12 4.41 -2.27
C ILE A 48 0.74 3.04 -2.83
N VAL A 49 0.61 2.04 -1.96
CA VAL A 49 0.12 0.69 -2.31
C VAL A 49 -1.29 0.55 -1.76
N PHE A 50 -2.23 0.08 -2.58
CA PHE A 50 -3.64 0.03 -2.18
C PHE A 50 -4.39 -1.08 -2.92
N TRP A 51 -5.62 -1.34 -2.49
CA TRP A 51 -6.54 -2.23 -3.18
C TRP A 51 -7.40 -1.45 -4.19
N ASP A 52 -7.23 -1.77 -5.48
CA ASP A 52 -8.07 -1.26 -6.55
C ASP A 52 -9.41 -1.99 -6.56
N MET A 53 -10.45 -1.32 -6.06
CA MET A 53 -11.81 -1.86 -5.99
C MET A 53 -12.49 -2.00 -7.36
N LEU A 54 -12.00 -1.33 -8.41
CA LEU A 54 -12.60 -1.41 -9.75
C LEU A 54 -12.12 -2.67 -10.47
N ASP A 55 -10.83 -2.95 -10.36
CA ASP A 55 -10.16 -4.08 -11.03
C ASP A 55 -9.95 -5.30 -10.12
N ASP A 56 -10.36 -5.23 -8.85
CA ASP A 56 -10.25 -6.28 -7.83
C ASP A 56 -8.80 -6.81 -7.67
N ARG A 57 -7.84 -5.88 -7.57
CA ARG A 57 -6.40 -6.19 -7.51
C ARG A 57 -5.60 -5.22 -6.67
N ILE A 58 -4.36 -5.58 -6.35
CA ILE A 58 -3.39 -4.64 -5.77
C ILE A 58 -2.90 -3.69 -6.87
N SER A 59 -2.82 -2.41 -6.53
CA SER A 59 -2.28 -1.37 -7.39
C SER A 59 -1.37 -0.44 -6.58
N TYR A 60 -0.53 0.32 -7.29
CA TYR A 60 0.35 1.29 -6.65
C TYR A 60 0.60 2.51 -7.54
N VAL A 61 0.90 3.63 -6.89
CA VAL A 61 1.28 4.90 -7.53
C VAL A 61 2.58 5.38 -6.91
N VAL A 62 3.53 5.81 -7.75
CA VAL A 62 4.78 6.44 -7.31
C VAL A 62 4.53 7.94 -7.14
N GLU A 63 4.90 8.48 -5.98
CA GLU A 63 4.84 9.90 -5.65
C GLU A 63 6.28 10.45 -5.64
N ASN A 64 6.54 11.43 -6.51
CA ASN A 64 7.84 12.11 -6.67
C ASN A 64 7.81 13.51 -6.04
#